data_AF-A0A842GD93-F1
#
_entry.id   AF-A0A842GD93-F1
#
_cell.length_a   1.000
_cell.length_b   1.000
_cell.length_c   1.000
_cell.angle_alpha   90.00
_cell.angle_beta   90.00
_cell.angle_gamma   90.00
#
_symmetry.space_group_name_H-M   'P 1'
#
loop_
_entity.id
_entity.type
_entity.pdbx_description
1 polymer ?
#
loop_
_entity_poly.entity_id
_entity_poly.type
_entity_poly.pdbx_seq_one_letter_code
_entity_poly.pdbx_strand_id
1 'polypeptide(L)'
;LSDLATSAVSCYPNAGLPDEEGNYHESPELLAQKIKGFADKGWLNFVGGCCGTTPAHIKALAEAVKEVAPRSLDRSEHNHAVTGIEPLVYDDSMRPLFVGERTNVIGSRKFKRLIAEGKIEEASEIARAQVKNGAHVIDICLADPDREEMEDMEEFIQEVVKKVKV
;
A
#
# COMPACT_ATOMS: atom_id res chain seq x y z
N LEU A 1 7.02 9.27 2.71
CA LEU A 1 7.29 8.05 3.51
C LEU A 1 7.84 8.39 4.88
N SER A 2 8.92 9.17 4.97
CA SER A 2 9.50 9.62 6.24
C SER A 2 8.40 10.07 7.21
N ASP A 3 7.56 11.03 6.83
CA ASP A 3 6.61 11.65 7.77
C ASP A 3 5.44 10.73 8.18
N LEU A 4 5.29 9.57 7.53
CA LEU A 4 4.25 8.58 7.81
C LEU A 4 4.77 7.38 8.61
N ALA A 5 6.05 7.05 8.46
CA ALA A 5 6.63 5.85 9.05
C ALA A 5 6.95 6.06 10.53
N THR A 6 6.42 5.18 11.37
CA THR A 6 6.78 5.04 12.80
C THR A 6 8.04 4.19 13.00
N SER A 7 8.54 3.57 11.92
CA SER A 7 9.75 2.76 11.88
C SER A 7 10.90 3.49 11.19
N ALA A 8 12.10 2.93 11.30
CA ALA A 8 13.25 3.36 10.52
C ALA A 8 12.96 3.28 9.01
N VAL A 9 13.46 4.26 8.27
CA VAL A 9 13.32 4.33 6.81
C VAL A 9 14.66 4.04 6.16
N SER A 10 14.66 3.10 5.20
CA SER A 10 15.83 2.79 4.38
C SER A 10 15.64 3.27 2.94
N CYS A 11 16.73 3.67 2.30
CA CYS A 11 16.74 3.98 0.87
C CYS A 11 18.02 3.42 0.22
N TYR A 12 17.85 2.54 -0.76
CA TYR A 12 18.94 1.88 -1.47
C TYR A 12 18.65 1.81 -2.98
N PRO A 13 18.78 2.94 -3.70
CA PRO A 13 18.46 3.01 -5.13
C PRO A 13 19.41 2.18 -5.99
N ASN A 14 18.99 1.93 -7.23
CA ASN A 14 19.89 1.48 -8.30
C ASN A 14 20.89 2.60 -8.66
N ALA A 15 21.98 2.24 -9.34
CA ALA A 15 22.90 3.21 -9.95
C ALA A 15 22.30 3.81 -11.24
N GLY A 16 21.19 4.53 -11.09
CA GLY A 16 20.41 5.09 -12.19
C GLY A 16 19.42 4.09 -12.80
N LEU A 17 18.82 4.49 -13.92
CA LEU A 17 18.01 3.59 -14.74
C LEU A 17 18.94 2.73 -15.62
N PRO A 18 18.61 1.45 -15.85
CA PRO A 18 19.36 0.63 -16.79
C PRO A 18 19.18 1.17 -18.22
N ASP A 19 20.22 1.05 -19.03
CA ASP A 19 20.12 1.23 -20.48
C ASP A 19 19.44 0.03 -21.17
N GLU A 20 19.34 0.09 -22.50
CA GLU A 20 18.74 -0.99 -23.32
C GLU A 20 19.46 -2.33 -23.19
N GLU A 21 20.72 -2.32 -22.75
CA GLU A 21 21.57 -3.50 -22.54
C GLU A 21 21.54 -3.98 -21.08
N GLY A 22 20.83 -3.27 -20.19
CA GLY A 22 20.73 -3.57 -18.76
C GLY A 22 21.87 -3.00 -17.90
N ASN A 23 22.73 -2.15 -18.46
CA ASN A 23 23.85 -1.54 -17.74
C ASN A 23 23.43 -0.27 -16.99
N TYR A 24 24.09 -0.02 -15.86
CA TYR A 24 23.83 1.12 -14.99
C TYR A 24 25.00 2.10 -15.04
N HIS A 25 24.70 3.37 -15.30
CA HIS A 25 25.71 4.39 -15.63
C HIS A 25 25.84 5.52 -14.62
N GLU A 26 25.03 5.53 -13.56
CA GLU A 26 25.18 6.54 -12.53
C GLU A 26 26.48 6.33 -11.77
N SER A 27 27.25 7.40 -11.57
CA SER A 27 28.51 7.32 -10.86
C SER A 27 28.31 7.26 -9.33
N PRO A 28 29.30 6.75 -8.57
CA PRO A 28 29.30 6.79 -7.11
C PRO A 28 28.98 8.16 -6.52
N GLU A 29 29.56 9.23 -7.09
CA GLU A 29 29.45 10.60 -6.60
C GLU A 29 28.04 11.16 -6.82
N LEU A 30 27.45 10.93 -7.99
CA LEU A 30 26.11 11.39 -8.31
C LEU A 30 25.06 10.69 -7.44
N LEU A 31 25.18 9.38 -7.25
CA LEU A 31 24.31 8.62 -6.36
C LEU A 31 24.42 9.12 -4.92
N ALA A 32 25.65 9.31 -4.43
CA ALA A 32 25.92 9.79 -3.09
C ALA A 32 25.37 11.20 -2.85
N GLN A 33 25.49 12.11 -3.83
CA GLN A 33 24.92 13.46 -3.74
C GLN A 33 23.39 13.44 -3.59
N LYS A 34 22.69 12.57 -4.35
CA LYS A 34 21.24 12.42 -4.25
C LYS A 34 20.82 11.90 -2.88
N ILE A 35 21.48 10.84 -2.39
CA ILE A 35 21.21 10.27 -1.07
C ILE A 35 21.51 11.26 0.05
N LYS A 36 22.61 12.02 -0.06
CA LYS A 36 22.94 13.09 0.90
C LYS A 36 21.82 14.11 1.00
N GLY A 37 21.22 14.50 -0.13
CA GLY A 37 20.06 15.38 -0.15
C GLY A 37 18.82 14.84 0.59
N PHE A 38 18.64 13.51 0.68
CA PHE A 38 17.58 12.90 1.49
C PHE A 38 17.98 12.81 2.96
N ALA A 39 19.24 12.45 3.23
CA ALA A 39 19.78 12.36 4.58
C ALA A 39 19.76 13.74 5.28
N ASP A 40 20.12 14.81 4.57
CA ASP A 40 20.13 16.18 5.11
C ASP A 40 18.76 16.72 5.50
N LYS A 41 17.70 16.15 4.92
CA LYS A 41 16.33 16.46 5.32
C LYS A 41 15.85 15.61 6.51
N GLY A 42 16.72 14.76 7.06
CA GLY A 42 16.39 13.86 8.17
C GLY A 42 15.39 12.77 7.77
N TRP A 43 15.40 12.32 6.51
CA TRP A 43 14.41 11.36 6.01
C TRP A 43 14.80 9.90 6.20
N LEU A 44 16.08 9.62 6.42
CA LEU A 44 16.65 8.28 6.32
C LEU A 44 17.32 7.83 7.63
N ASN A 45 17.25 6.53 7.90
CA ASN A 45 17.99 5.84 8.96
C ASN A 45 19.08 4.92 8.38
N PHE A 46 18.81 4.34 7.22
CA PHE A 46 19.73 3.44 6.54
C PHE A 46 19.85 3.82 5.06
N VAL A 47 21.06 3.77 4.54
CA VAL A 47 21.35 4.02 3.13
C VAL A 47 22.11 2.83 2.55
N GLY A 48 21.88 2.52 1.28
CA GLY A 48 22.56 1.44 0.60
C GLY A 48 22.46 1.58 -0.92
N GLY A 49 22.68 0.48 -1.62
CA GLY A 49 22.55 0.38 -3.06
C GLY A 49 21.86 -0.90 -3.49
N CYS A 50 21.18 -0.85 -4.64
CA CYS A 50 20.57 -2.00 -5.30
C CYS A 50 21.32 -2.32 -6.61
N CYS A 51 20.61 -2.55 -7.72
CA CYS A 51 21.21 -2.95 -8.99
C CYS A 51 22.20 -1.88 -9.53
N GLY A 52 23.31 -2.33 -10.09
CA GLY A 52 24.37 -1.46 -10.64
C GLY A 52 25.27 -0.80 -9.60
N THR A 53 24.91 -0.83 -8.31
CA THR A 53 25.78 -0.27 -7.26
C THR A 53 26.97 -1.19 -7.00
N THR A 54 28.12 -0.58 -6.66
CA THR A 54 29.40 -1.27 -6.46
C THR A 54 30.02 -0.88 -5.12
N PRO A 55 31.11 -1.52 -4.66
CA PRO A 55 31.82 -1.08 -3.47
C PRO A 55 32.25 0.39 -3.51
N ALA A 56 32.54 0.94 -4.70
CA ALA A 56 32.82 2.37 -4.87
C ALA A 56 31.61 3.25 -4.54
N HIS A 57 30.40 2.84 -4.96
CA HIS A 57 29.15 3.51 -4.59
C HIS A 57 28.92 3.48 -3.08
N ILE A 58 29.06 2.31 -2.45
CA ILE A 58 28.86 2.17 -1.01
C ILE A 58 29.85 3.03 -0.23
N LYS A 59 31.10 3.11 -0.67
CA LYS A 59 32.11 4.00 -0.09
C LYS A 59 31.70 5.48 -0.19
N ALA A 60 31.31 5.94 -1.39
CA ALA A 60 30.87 7.31 -1.60
C ALA A 60 29.62 7.66 -0.78
N LEU A 61 28.65 6.72 -0.68
CA LEU A 61 27.46 6.86 0.16
C LEU A 61 27.83 7.01 1.64
N ALA A 62 28.68 6.11 2.16
CA ALA A 62 29.12 6.13 3.55
C ALA A 62 29.88 7.43 3.90
N GLU A 63 30.75 7.90 3.01
CA GLU A 63 31.46 9.17 3.17
C GLU A 63 30.50 10.36 3.16
N ALA A 64 29.54 10.38 2.24
CA ALA A 64 28.59 11.49 2.11
C ALA A 64 27.70 11.63 3.35
N VAL A 65 27.20 10.54 3.93
CA VAL A 65 26.27 10.61 5.08
C VAL A 65 26.94 10.52 6.45
N LYS A 66 28.28 10.41 6.51
CA LYS A 66 29.04 10.14 7.74
C LYS A 66 28.71 11.07 8.91
N GLU A 67 28.55 12.35 8.63
CA GLU A 67 28.31 13.39 9.64
C GLU A 67 26.81 13.77 9.75
N VAL A 68 25.93 13.00 9.11
CA VAL A 68 24.49 13.24 9.13
C VAL A 68 23.84 12.36 10.18
N ALA A 69 23.11 12.98 11.11
CA ALA A 69 22.35 12.23 12.11
C ALA A 69 21.21 11.44 11.43
N PRO A 70 20.98 10.17 11.83
CA PRO A 70 19.81 9.43 11.37
C PRO A 70 18.50 10.13 11.75
N ARG A 71 17.45 9.92 10.96
CA ARG A 71 16.09 10.36 11.25
C ARG A 71 15.65 9.96 12.68
N SER A 72 15.10 10.91 13.44
CA SER A 72 14.43 10.62 14.73
C SER A 72 13.14 9.83 14.48
N LEU A 73 12.90 8.80 15.30
CA LEU A 73 11.65 8.05 15.29
C LEU A 73 10.70 8.69 16.31
N ASP A 74 10.10 9.81 15.92
CA ASP A 74 9.04 10.39 16.71
C ASP A 74 7.80 9.51 16.53
N ARG A 75 7.30 8.95 17.64
CA ARG A 75 6.01 8.25 17.65
C ARG A 75 4.91 9.30 17.59
N SER A 76 4.65 9.81 16.40
CA SER A 76 3.46 10.63 16.17
C SER A 76 2.22 9.73 16.29
N GLU A 77 1.24 10.18 17.07
CA GLU A 77 -0.09 9.61 17.02
C GLU A 77 -0.63 9.90 15.62
N HIS A 78 -0.92 8.83 14.87
CA HIS A 78 -1.60 8.93 13.59
C HIS A 78 -3.10 8.77 13.86
N ASN A 79 -3.91 9.51 13.11
CA ASN A 79 -5.34 9.30 13.13
C ASN A 79 -5.66 7.85 12.76
N HIS A 80 -6.73 7.32 13.33
CA HIS A 80 -7.20 6.00 12.97
C HIS A 80 -7.50 5.95 11.46
N ALA A 81 -7.05 4.88 10.81
CA ALA A 81 -7.24 4.69 9.38
C ALA A 81 -7.48 3.21 9.08
N VAL A 82 -8.26 2.96 8.03
CA VAL A 82 -8.38 1.65 7.38
C VAL A 82 -7.95 1.79 5.93
N THR A 83 -7.52 0.70 5.29
CA THR A 83 -7.00 0.79 3.93
C THR A 83 -7.47 -0.35 3.05
N GLY A 84 -7.79 0.00 1.80
CA GLY A 84 -7.84 -0.92 0.68
C GLY A 84 -6.71 -0.56 -0.29
N ILE A 85 -7.08 -0.13 -1.50
CA ILE A 85 -6.14 0.44 -2.48
C ILE A 85 -5.64 1.83 -2.03
N GLU A 86 -6.55 2.63 -1.49
CA GLU A 86 -6.26 3.94 -0.90
C GLU A 86 -6.59 3.92 0.60
N PRO A 87 -5.83 4.66 1.43
CA PRO A 87 -6.12 4.77 2.84
C PRO A 87 -7.33 5.68 3.09
N LEU A 88 -8.28 5.21 3.89
CA LEU A 88 -9.32 6.02 4.49
C LEU A 88 -8.85 6.48 5.87
N VAL A 89 -8.30 7.69 5.93
CA VAL A 89 -7.93 8.37 7.17
C VAL A 89 -9.11 9.23 7.62
N TYR A 90 -9.56 9.07 8.85
CA TYR A 90 -10.75 9.77 9.34
C TYR A 90 -10.61 10.22 10.79
N ASP A 91 -11.40 11.23 11.13
CA ASP A 91 -11.55 11.76 12.49
C ASP A 91 -13.04 11.94 12.83
N ASP A 92 -13.33 12.59 13.96
CA ASP A 92 -14.69 12.82 14.42
C ASP A 92 -15.54 13.68 13.46
N SER A 93 -14.93 14.49 12.60
CA SER A 93 -15.64 15.33 11.62
C SER A 93 -16.23 14.55 10.45
N MET A 94 -15.69 13.35 10.15
CA MET A 94 -16.17 12.49 9.07
C MET A 94 -17.30 11.55 9.53
N ARG A 95 -17.70 11.61 10.80
CA ARG A 95 -18.73 10.71 11.33
C ARG A 95 -20.14 11.13 10.89
N PRO A 96 -21.02 10.17 10.55
CA PRO A 96 -20.80 8.73 10.58
C PRO A 96 -20.02 8.23 9.35
N LEU A 97 -19.19 7.20 9.55
CA LEU A 97 -18.65 6.43 8.43
C LEU A 97 -19.71 5.47 7.91
N PHE A 98 -19.99 5.53 6.60
CA PHE A 98 -20.90 4.60 5.96
C PHE A 98 -20.20 3.29 5.59
N VAL A 99 -20.73 2.18 6.14
CA VAL A 99 -20.30 0.81 5.82
C VAL A 99 -21.38 0.17 4.95
N GLY A 100 -21.02 -0.26 3.74
CA GLY A 100 -21.93 -0.93 2.81
C GLY A 100 -22.15 -2.39 3.18
N GLU A 101 -23.36 -2.74 3.61
CA GLU A 101 -23.74 -4.07 4.12
C GLU A 101 -24.24 -5.08 3.06
N ARG A 102 -24.43 -4.68 1.80
CA ARG A 102 -25.17 -5.49 0.81
C ARG A 102 -24.38 -6.67 0.24
N THR A 103 -23.09 -6.76 0.54
CA THR A 103 -22.14 -7.83 0.19
C THR A 103 -22.09 -8.87 1.32
N ASN A 104 -23.26 -9.30 1.75
CA ASN A 104 -23.46 -10.19 2.89
C ASN A 104 -24.42 -11.32 2.50
N VAL A 105 -23.94 -12.56 2.52
CA VAL A 105 -24.73 -13.76 2.14
C VAL A 105 -25.95 -13.96 3.03
N ILE A 106 -25.88 -13.58 4.31
CA ILE A 106 -26.98 -13.72 5.26
C ILE A 106 -28.04 -12.62 5.04
N GLY A 107 -27.59 -11.38 4.80
CA GLY A 107 -28.46 -10.20 4.73
C GLY A 107 -29.00 -9.85 3.35
N SER A 108 -28.35 -10.31 2.26
CA SER A 108 -28.63 -9.86 0.89
C SER A 108 -29.01 -11.04 -0.01
N ARG A 109 -30.31 -11.22 -0.25
CA ARG A 109 -30.83 -12.29 -1.13
C ARG A 109 -30.19 -12.27 -2.52
N LYS A 110 -29.94 -11.08 -3.08
CA LYS A 110 -29.30 -10.93 -4.39
C LYS A 110 -27.84 -11.41 -4.33
N PHE A 111 -27.09 -10.99 -3.31
CA PHE A 111 -25.69 -11.37 -3.15
C PHE A 111 -25.55 -12.88 -2.91
N LYS A 112 -26.33 -13.44 -1.95
CA LYS A 112 -26.39 -14.89 -1.69
C LYS A 112 -26.58 -15.70 -2.98
N ARG A 113 -27.56 -15.33 -3.80
CA ARG A 113 -27.82 -16.02 -5.06
C ARG A 113 -26.62 -15.96 -6.01
N LEU A 114 -25.98 -14.80 -6.15
CA LEU A 114 -24.84 -14.64 -7.06
C LEU A 114 -23.63 -15.46 -6.59
N ILE A 115 -23.34 -15.48 -5.28
CA ILE A 115 -22.27 -16.31 -4.71
C ILE A 115 -22.57 -17.80 -4.90
N ALA A 116 -23.78 -18.25 -4.57
CA ALA A 116 -24.17 -19.64 -4.75
C ALA A 116 -24.14 -20.11 -6.22
N GLU A 117 -24.42 -19.20 -7.17
CA GLU A 117 -24.34 -19.46 -8.62
C GLU A 117 -22.91 -19.29 -9.20
N GLY A 118 -21.90 -18.96 -8.38
CA GLY A 118 -20.52 -18.71 -8.83
C GLY A 118 -20.35 -17.44 -9.70
N LYS A 119 -21.33 -16.53 -9.65
CA LYS A 119 -21.32 -15.27 -10.41
C LYS A 119 -20.56 -14.17 -9.68
N ILE A 120 -19.28 -14.43 -9.41
CA ILE A 120 -18.40 -13.57 -8.61
C ILE A 120 -18.26 -12.16 -9.21
N GLU A 121 -18.12 -12.06 -10.53
CA GLU A 121 -18.02 -10.76 -11.21
C GLU A 121 -19.31 -9.93 -11.04
N GLU A 122 -20.49 -10.52 -11.24
CA GLU A 122 -21.76 -9.81 -11.02
C GLU A 122 -21.98 -9.46 -9.54
N ALA A 123 -21.54 -10.32 -8.62
CA ALA A 123 -21.60 -10.07 -7.19
C ALA A 123 -20.75 -8.85 -6.79
N SER A 124 -19.56 -8.72 -7.38
CA SER A 124 -18.65 -7.61 -7.09
C SER A 124 -19.18 -6.24 -7.52
N GLU A 125 -20.06 -6.17 -8.53
CA GLU A 125 -20.75 -4.93 -8.90
C GLU A 125 -21.70 -4.42 -7.78
N ILE A 126 -22.14 -5.28 -6.87
CA ILE A 126 -22.90 -4.85 -5.67
C ILE A 126 -22.00 -4.01 -4.76
N ALA A 127 -20.75 -4.42 -4.54
CA ALA A 127 -19.78 -3.64 -3.77
C ALA A 127 -19.53 -2.27 -4.43
N ARG A 128 -19.24 -2.28 -5.74
CA ARG A 128 -18.98 -1.07 -6.52
C ARG A 128 -20.17 -0.10 -6.48
N ALA A 129 -21.39 -0.60 -6.57
CA ALA A 129 -22.59 0.21 -6.46
C ALA A 129 -22.72 0.88 -5.08
N GLN A 130 -22.33 0.20 -4.00
CA GLN A 130 -22.32 0.79 -2.66
C GLN A 130 -21.28 1.92 -2.55
N VAL A 131 -20.06 1.71 -3.07
CA VAL A 131 -19.02 2.75 -3.11
C VAL A 131 -19.50 3.97 -3.91
N LYS A 132 -20.08 3.76 -5.10
CA LYS A 132 -20.65 4.86 -5.92
C LYS A 132 -21.78 5.62 -5.22
N ASN A 133 -22.45 4.98 -4.26
CA ASN A 133 -23.52 5.58 -3.47
C ASN A 133 -23.03 6.10 -2.11
N GLY A 134 -21.72 6.24 -1.92
CA GLY A 134 -21.13 6.91 -0.74
C GLY A 134 -20.73 5.99 0.41
N ALA A 135 -20.68 4.67 0.22
CA ALA A 135 -20.06 3.80 1.22
C ALA A 135 -18.54 4.05 1.27
N HIS A 136 -18.02 4.31 2.46
CA HIS A 136 -16.58 4.49 2.69
C HIS A 136 -15.86 3.15 2.87
N VAL A 137 -16.53 2.17 3.47
CA VAL A 137 -16.04 0.81 3.70
C VAL A 137 -17.10 -0.18 3.22
N ILE A 138 -16.68 -1.35 2.76
CA ILE A 138 -17.58 -2.43 2.35
C ILE A 138 -17.46 -3.58 3.35
N ASP A 139 -18.58 -3.99 3.95
CA ASP A 139 -18.67 -5.23 4.73
C ASP A 139 -18.73 -6.42 3.78
N ILE A 140 -17.96 -7.47 4.03
CA ILE A 140 -17.97 -8.69 3.21
C ILE A 140 -18.22 -9.88 4.13
N CYS A 141 -19.35 -10.56 3.92
CA CYS A 141 -19.71 -11.77 4.65
C CYS A 141 -20.11 -12.86 3.66
N LEU A 142 -19.32 -13.94 3.63
CA LEU A 142 -19.51 -15.09 2.75
C LEU A 142 -19.83 -16.37 3.53
N ALA A 143 -20.14 -16.24 4.82
CA ALA A 143 -20.58 -17.35 5.66
C ALA A 143 -21.88 -17.97 5.13
N ASP A 144 -21.77 -19.15 4.53
CA ASP A 144 -22.87 -19.99 4.07
C ASP A 144 -22.64 -21.43 4.54
N PRO A 145 -23.57 -22.07 5.27
CA PRO A 145 -23.42 -23.46 5.72
C PRO A 145 -23.30 -24.47 4.57
N ASP A 146 -23.72 -24.09 3.35
CA ASP A 146 -23.70 -24.96 2.18
C ASP A 146 -22.42 -24.80 1.32
N ARG A 147 -21.45 -23.97 1.75
CA ARG A 147 -20.22 -23.65 0.99
C ARG A 147 -18.99 -23.51 1.89
N GLU A 148 -17.80 -23.51 1.28
CA GLU A 148 -16.52 -23.24 1.96
C GLU A 148 -16.22 -21.73 1.96
N GLU A 149 -16.46 -21.07 3.10
CA GLU A 149 -16.33 -19.60 3.24
C GLU A 149 -14.94 -19.07 2.86
N MET A 150 -13.88 -19.79 3.20
CA MET A 150 -12.50 -19.37 2.89
C MET A 150 -12.24 -19.33 1.39
N GLU A 151 -12.70 -20.33 0.64
CA GLU A 151 -12.55 -20.39 -0.82
C GLU A 151 -13.34 -19.26 -1.48
N ASP A 152 -14.59 -19.07 -1.06
CA ASP A 152 -15.44 -17.97 -1.56
C ASP A 152 -14.81 -16.60 -1.27
N MET A 153 -14.21 -16.42 -0.09
CA MET A 153 -13.56 -15.17 0.31
C MET A 153 -12.32 -14.88 -0.54
N GLU A 154 -11.48 -15.88 -0.81
CA GLU A 154 -10.32 -15.73 -1.68
C GLU A 154 -10.73 -15.33 -3.11
N GLU A 155 -11.72 -16.01 -3.68
CA GLU A 155 -12.22 -15.69 -5.03
C GLU A 155 -12.85 -14.30 -5.08
N PHE A 156 -13.72 -13.97 -4.12
CA PHE A 156 -14.46 -12.72 -4.12
C PHE A 156 -13.55 -11.51 -3.86
N ILE A 157 -12.60 -11.59 -2.92
CA ILE A 157 -11.66 -10.49 -2.63
C ILE A 157 -10.83 -10.14 -3.88
N GLN A 158 -10.35 -11.14 -4.62
CA GLN A 158 -9.58 -10.89 -5.83
C GLN A 158 -10.38 -10.12 -6.87
N GLU A 159 -11.67 -10.40 -7.02
CA GLU A 159 -12.51 -9.75 -8.01
C GLU A 159 -13.02 -8.38 -7.55
N VAL A 160 -13.48 -8.27 -6.31
CA VAL A 160 -14.04 -7.02 -5.78
C VAL A 160 -13.01 -5.89 -5.79
N VAL A 161 -11.75 -6.18 -5.44
CA VAL A 161 -10.65 -5.19 -5.45
C VAL A 161 -10.43 -4.63 -6.85
N LYS A 162 -10.57 -5.43 -7.91
CA LYS A 162 -10.46 -4.94 -9.30
C LYS A 162 -11.60 -4.00 -9.67
N LYS A 163 -12.82 -4.25 -9.19
CA LYS A 163 -14.01 -3.46 -9.53
C LYS A 163 -14.17 -2.18 -8.72
N VAL A 164 -13.76 -2.18 -7.46
CA VAL A 164 -13.82 -0.99 -6.59
C VAL A 164 -12.64 -0.04 -6.78
N LYS A 165 -11.66 -0.42 -7.61
CA LYS A 165 -10.62 0.48 -8.11
C LYS A 165 -11.31 1.57 -8.94
N VAL A 166 -11.52 2.73 -8.33
CA VAL A 166 -12.02 3.93 -9.02
C VAL A 166 -10.89 4.55 -9.82
#